data_AF-A0A3D0YIX5-F1
#
_entry.id   AF-A0A3D0YIX5-F1
#
_cell.length_a   1.000
_cell.length_b   1.000
_cell.length_c   1.000
_cell.angle_alpha   90.00
_cell.angle_beta   90.00
_cell.angle_gamma   90.00
#
_symmetry.space_group_name_H-M   'P 1'
#
loop_
_entity.id
_entity.type
_entity.pdbx_description
1 polymer ?
#
loop_
_entity_poly.entity_id
_entity_poly.type
_entity_poly.pdbx_seq_one_letter_code
_entity_poly.pdbx_strand_id
1 'polypeptide(L)'
;MTAFDCGRALEVFGTKACLRGGDEHKIISGHDISIRDHESGETKFVDLDEINDDGYQGHGGGDYGLVNAMDAIFRGEGSDSSLIENSVEGHLIGFAAEQSRLNGGTPVELNH
;
A
#
# COMPACT_ATOMS: atom_id res chain seq x y z
N MET A 1 -0.66 -3.09 15.59
CA MET A 1 -0.73 -2.84 14.14
C MET A 1 -0.84 -1.33 13.97
N THR A 2 0.22 -0.68 13.49
CA THR A 2 0.33 0.78 13.33
C THR A 2 -0.31 1.28 12.03
N ALA A 3 -1.30 0.55 11.49
CA ALA A 3 -1.87 0.78 10.17
C ALA A 3 -2.59 2.14 10.02
N PHE A 4 -2.65 2.94 11.10
CA PHE A 4 -3.45 4.16 11.25
C PHE A 4 -2.62 5.39 11.66
N ASP A 5 -1.29 5.27 11.69
CA ASP A 5 -0.37 6.34 12.10
C ASP A 5 0.23 7.10 10.89
N CYS A 6 0.92 8.21 11.17
CA CYS A 6 1.60 9.04 10.18
C CYS A 6 2.79 8.33 9.51
N GLY A 7 3.14 8.78 8.30
CA GLY A 7 4.42 8.44 7.67
C GLY A 7 4.39 7.20 6.79
N ARG A 8 3.23 6.86 6.21
CA ARG A 8 3.19 5.86 5.14
C ARG A 8 3.74 6.48 3.87
N ALA A 9 4.72 5.81 3.28
CA ALA A 9 5.28 6.16 1.98
C ALA A 9 5.45 4.89 1.16
N LEU A 10 5.29 5.03 -0.15
CA LEU A 10 5.60 3.98 -1.11
C LEU A 10 6.48 4.57 -2.20
N GLU A 11 7.57 3.87 -2.49
CA GLU A 11 8.41 4.14 -3.65
C GLU A 11 8.55 2.86 -4.48
N VAL A 12 8.28 2.96 -5.78
CA VAL A 12 8.41 1.86 -6.72
C VAL A 12 9.36 2.29 -7.83
N PHE A 13 10.48 1.58 -7.93
CA PHE A 13 11.49 1.79 -8.97
C PHE A 13 11.32 0.77 -10.08
N GLY A 14 10.69 1.20 -11.17
CA GLY A 14 10.60 0.43 -12.40
C GLY A 14 11.79 0.66 -13.31
N THR A 15 11.82 -0.10 -14.41
CA THR A 15 12.87 0.03 -15.43
C THR A 15 12.80 1.33 -16.23
N LYS A 16 11.62 1.96 -16.30
CA LYS A 16 11.37 3.20 -17.08
C LYS A 16 11.08 4.42 -16.24
N ALA A 17 10.58 4.24 -15.02
CA ALA A 17 10.16 5.35 -14.17
C ALA A 17 10.26 4.98 -12.69
N CYS A 18 10.23 6.01 -11.85
CA CYS A 18 10.05 5.90 -10.41
C CYS A 18 8.69 6.51 -10.02
N LEU A 19 7.88 5.76 -9.28
CA LEU A 19 6.65 6.25 -8.67
C LEU A 19 6.91 6.46 -7.17
N ARG A 20 6.49 7.61 -6.64
CA ARG A 20 6.54 7.91 -5.20
C ARG A 20 5.21 8.48 -4.73
N GLY A 21 4.82 8.17 -3.51
CA GLY A 21 3.64 8.75 -2.87
C GLY A 21 3.62 8.49 -1.37
N GLY A 22 2.66 9.12 -0.70
CA GLY A 22 2.47 9.03 0.75
C GLY A 22 2.73 10.33 1.49
N ASP A 23 2.55 10.32 2.81
CA ASP A 23 2.45 11.54 3.64
C ASP A 23 3.72 12.40 3.54
N GLU A 24 4.89 11.76 3.69
CA GLU A 24 6.18 12.44 3.60
C GLU A 24 6.42 13.00 2.18
N HIS A 25 6.02 12.25 1.15
CA HIS A 25 6.15 12.69 -0.23
C HIS A 25 5.30 13.93 -0.51
N LYS A 26 4.07 13.97 0.01
CA LYS A 26 3.16 15.13 -0.12
C LYS A 26 3.73 16.36 0.57
N ILE A 27 4.30 16.21 1.76
CA ILE A 27 4.95 17.31 2.50
C ILE A 27 6.13 17.89 1.69
N ILE A 28 6.94 17.04 1.07
CA ILE A 28 8.16 17.46 0.37
C ILE A 28 7.87 18.01 -1.04
N SER A 29 7.01 17.33 -1.79
CA SER A 29 6.76 17.65 -3.20
C SER A 29 5.60 18.63 -3.41
N GLY A 30 4.72 18.77 -2.42
CA GLY A 30 3.45 19.47 -2.57
C GLY A 30 2.36 18.68 -3.32
N HIS A 31 2.66 17.44 -3.72
CA HIS A 31 1.79 16.60 -4.56
C HIS A 31 1.60 15.21 -3.94
N ASP A 32 0.44 14.59 -4.16
CA ASP A 32 0.14 13.26 -3.59
C ASP A 32 1.01 12.14 -4.17
N ILE A 33 1.20 12.16 -5.49
CA ILE A 33 2.00 11.17 -6.22
C ILE A 33 2.89 11.88 -7.24
N SER A 34 4.14 11.44 -7.36
CA SER A 34 5.02 11.80 -8.47
C SER A 34 5.45 10.56 -9.25
N ILE A 35 5.55 10.74 -10.56
CA ILE A 35 6.06 9.73 -11.49
C ILE A 35 7.16 10.39 -12.32
N ARG A 36 8.40 9.99 -12.07
CA ARG A 36 9.57 10.50 -12.80
C ARG A 36 9.99 9.50 -13.86
N ASP A 37 9.97 9.93 -15.11
CA ASP A 37 10.49 9.15 -16.24
C ASP A 37 12.02 9.18 -16.26
N HIS A 38 12.65 8.03 -16.53
CA HIS A 38 14.11 7.90 -16.51
C HIS A 38 14.76 8.38 -17.80
N GLU A 39 14.06 8.32 -18.93
CA GLU A 39 14.59 8.69 -20.24
C GLU A 39 14.52 10.21 -20.44
N SER A 40 13.37 10.83 -20.21
CA SER A 40 13.21 12.29 -20.35
C SER A 40 13.65 13.05 -19.11
N GLY A 41 13.62 12.41 -17.93
CA GLY A 41 13.83 13.07 -16.64
C GLY A 41 12.64 13.91 -16.16
N GLU A 42 11.56 13.99 -16.95
CA GLU A 42 10.35 14.73 -16.60
C GLU A 42 9.61 14.06 -15.45
N THR A 43 8.97 14.88 -14.62
CA THR A 43 8.14 14.41 -13.50
C THR A 43 6.70 14.81 -13.72
N LYS A 44 5.81 13.82 -13.76
CA LYS A 44 4.37 14.03 -13.71
C LYS A 44 3.93 14.02 -12.25
N PHE A 45 3.15 15.01 -11.86
CA PHE A 45 2.49 15.06 -10.57
C PHE A 45 1.02 14.68 -10.70
N VAL A 46 0.48 14.03 -9.67
CA VAL A 46 -0.92 13.67 -9.54
C VAL A 46 -1.35 14.07 -8.15
N ASP A 47 -2.36 14.94 -8.08
CA ASP A 47 -3.03 15.35 -6.85
C ASP A 47 -4.34 14.57 -6.75
N LEU A 48 -4.63 14.06 -5.57
CA LEU A 48 -5.86 13.33 -5.30
C LEU A 48 -6.91 14.29 -4.77
N ASP A 49 -8.16 14.11 -5.20
CA ASP A 49 -9.27 14.89 -4.67
C ASP A 49 -9.43 14.63 -3.18
N GLU A 50 -9.62 15.70 -2.40
CA GLU A 50 -9.97 15.56 -0.99
C GLU A 50 -11.36 14.90 -0.89
N ILE A 51 -11.40 13.71 -0.29
CA ILE A 51 -12.66 13.02 -0.02
C ILE A 51 -13.35 13.77 1.12
N ASN A 52 -14.31 14.63 0.78
CA ASN A 52 -15.22 15.28 1.73
C ASN A 52 -16.14 14.23 2.38
N ASP A 53 -15.61 13.48 3.32
CA ASP A 53 -16.40 12.58 4.16
C ASP A 53 -16.04 12.84 5.63
N ASP A 54 -17.05 12.89 6.49
CA ASP A 54 -16.95 13.34 7.89
C ASP A 54 -16.19 12.33 8.81
N GLY A 55 -15.45 11.39 8.21
CA GLY A 55 -14.76 10.27 8.86
C GLY A 55 -13.25 10.45 9.03
N TYR A 56 -12.60 9.45 9.63
CA TYR A 56 -11.15 9.44 9.89
C TYR A 56 -10.35 9.38 8.56
N GLN A 57 -9.91 10.56 8.09
CA GLN A 57 -9.22 10.76 6.80
C GLN A 57 -7.87 10.02 6.66
N GLY A 58 -7.32 9.48 7.75
CA GLY A 58 -6.09 8.69 7.73
C GLY A 58 -6.14 7.44 6.84
N HIS A 59 -7.33 7.01 6.40
CA HIS A 59 -7.50 5.83 5.54
C HIS A 59 -7.49 6.10 4.04
N GLY A 60 -7.73 7.35 3.61
CA GLY A 60 -7.92 7.68 2.19
C GLY A 60 -9.02 6.86 1.52
N GLY A 61 -10.05 6.42 2.27
CA GLY A 61 -11.16 5.60 1.77
C GLY A 61 -10.93 4.09 1.73
N GLY A 62 -9.77 3.59 2.17
CA GLY A 62 -9.44 2.14 2.13
C GLY A 62 -10.45 1.25 2.87
N ASP A 63 -10.93 1.68 4.04
CA ASP A 63 -11.88 0.91 4.86
C ASP A 63 -13.23 0.74 4.16
N TYR A 64 -13.74 1.81 3.54
CA TYR A 64 -14.95 1.74 2.72
C TYR A 64 -14.75 0.80 1.53
N GLY A 65 -13.58 0.81 0.90
CA GLY A 65 -13.21 -0.14 -0.15
C GLY A 65 -13.29 -1.60 0.32
N LEU A 66 -12.75 -1.90 1.51
CA LEU A 66 -12.81 -3.24 2.11
C LEU A 66 -14.26 -3.67 2.43
N VAL A 67 -15.06 -2.77 3.00
CA VAL A 67 -16.49 -3.05 3.31
C VAL A 67 -17.29 -3.31 2.03
N ASN A 68 -17.09 -2.51 0.99
CA ASN A 68 -17.76 -2.69 -0.30
C ASN A 68 -17.33 -4.01 -0.97
N ALA A 69 -16.03 -4.36 -0.92
CA ALA A 69 -15.53 -5.63 -1.44
C ALA A 69 -16.16 -6.82 -0.69
N MET A 70 -16.28 -6.73 0.63
CA MET A 70 -16.94 -7.75 1.45
C MET A 70 -18.42 -7.94 1.09
N ASP A 71 -19.19 -6.84 0.93
CA ASP A 71 -20.59 -6.90 0.50
C ASP A 71 -20.75 -7.55 -0.88
N ALA A 72 -19.89 -7.21 -1.84
CA ALA A 72 -19.89 -7.81 -3.17
C ALA A 72 -19.61 -9.33 -3.11
N ILE A 73 -18.66 -9.77 -2.28
CA ILE A 73 -18.39 -11.20 -2.07
C ILE A 73 -19.62 -11.90 -1.50
N PHE A 74 -20.30 -11.33 -0.52
CA PHE A 74 -21.52 -11.93 0.07
C PHE A 74 -22.69 -12.01 -0.91
N ARG A 75 -22.76 -11.11 -1.90
CA ARG A 75 -23.74 -11.18 -3.00
C ARG A 75 -23.38 -12.18 -4.09
N GLY A 76 -22.17 -12.74 -4.07
CA GLY A 76 -21.65 -13.61 -5.13
C GLY A 76 -21.23 -12.85 -6.39
N GLU A 77 -20.96 -11.55 -6.27
CA GLU A 77 -20.59 -10.64 -7.36
C GLU A 77 -19.13 -10.14 -7.23
N GLY A 78 -18.53 -10.32 -6.06
CA GLY A 78 -17.18 -9.88 -5.73
C GLY A 78 -16.09 -10.81 -6.24
N SER A 79 -14.88 -10.28 -6.42
CA SER A 79 -13.70 -11.07 -6.74
C SER A 79 -13.16 -11.82 -5.52
N ASP A 80 -12.58 -12.99 -5.76
CA ASP A 80 -11.96 -13.82 -4.73
C ASP A 80 -10.66 -13.23 -4.17
N SER A 81 -10.15 -12.13 -4.73
CA SER A 81 -8.86 -11.50 -4.40
C SER A 81 -8.69 -11.12 -2.93
N SER A 82 -9.79 -10.92 -2.20
CA SER A 82 -9.78 -10.56 -0.76
C SER A 82 -10.05 -11.75 0.16
N LEU A 83 -10.16 -12.97 -0.39
CA LEU A 83 -10.29 -14.18 0.41
C LEU A 83 -8.96 -14.57 1.06
N ILE A 84 -9.05 -15.41 2.09
CA ILE A 84 -7.90 -15.79 2.91
C ILE A 84 -6.85 -16.58 2.11
N GLU A 85 -7.30 -17.35 1.13
CA GLU A 85 -6.47 -18.13 0.22
C GLU A 85 -5.50 -17.25 -0.58
N ASN A 86 -5.84 -15.97 -0.77
CA ASN A 86 -5.04 -14.98 -1.51
C ASN A 86 -4.31 -13.98 -0.59
N SER A 87 -4.44 -14.13 0.74
CA SER A 87 -3.89 -13.20 1.73
C SER A 87 -2.95 -13.87 2.75
N VAL A 88 -2.80 -15.20 2.67
CA VAL A 88 -2.00 -15.99 3.63
C VAL A 88 -0.52 -15.67 3.54
N GLU A 89 -0.03 -15.28 2.37
CA GLU A 89 1.37 -14.95 2.11
C GLU A 89 1.84 -13.78 2.99
N GLY A 90 0.96 -12.81 3.26
CA GLY A 90 1.26 -11.71 4.17
C GLY A 90 1.55 -12.19 5.60
N HIS A 91 0.86 -13.23 6.06
CA HIS A 91 1.12 -13.84 7.38
C HIS A 91 2.44 -14.60 7.39
N LEU A 92 2.77 -15.32 6.30
CA LEU A 92 4.05 -16.02 6.16
C LEU A 92 5.23 -15.04 6.23
N ILE A 93 5.11 -13.88 5.56
CA ILE A 93 6.12 -12.80 5.64
C ILE A 93 6.26 -12.32 7.10
N GLY A 94 5.15 -12.11 7.81
CA GLY A 94 5.17 -11.70 9.21
C GLY A 94 5.88 -12.69 10.13
N PHE A 95 5.63 -14.00 9.97
CA PHE A 95 6.30 -15.04 10.74
C PHE A 95 7.78 -15.15 10.42
N ALA A 96 8.15 -15.09 9.13
CA ALA A 96 9.55 -15.11 8.71
C ALA A 96 10.32 -13.89 9.23
N ALA A 97 9.69 -12.71 9.26
CA ALA A 97 10.28 -11.50 9.85
C ALA A 97 10.55 -11.68 11.35
N GLU A 98 9.63 -12.28 12.10
CA GLU A 98 9.83 -12.56 13.53
C GLU A 98 10.93 -13.62 13.76
N GLN A 99 10.97 -14.66 12.95
CA GLN A 99 12.05 -15.65 12.98
C GLN A 99 13.40 -14.98 12.69
N SER A 100 13.48 -14.09 11.70
CA SER A 100 14.69 -13.33 11.40
C SER A 100 15.11 -12.47 12.59
N ARG A 101 14.17 -11.74 13.22
CA ARG A 101 14.42 -10.89 14.40
C ARG A 101 15.01 -11.68 15.57
N LEU A 102 14.47 -12.86 15.86
CA LEU A 102 14.98 -13.74 16.92
C LEU A 102 16.37 -14.32 16.60
N ASN A 103 16.71 -14.44 15.31
CA ASN A 103 18.00 -14.95 14.82
C ASN A 103 18.95 -13.82 14.37
N GLY A 104 18.86 -12.64 14.99
CA GLY A 104 19.80 -11.54 14.76
C GLY A 104 19.71 -10.90 13.36
N GLY A 105 18.56 -10.98 12.70
CA GLY A 105 18.35 -10.42 11.36
C GLY A 105 18.81 -11.34 10.21
N THR A 106 19.06 -12.62 10.48
CA THR A 106 19.43 -13.59 9.44
C THR A 106 18.30 -13.76 8.41
N PRO A 107 18.57 -13.81 7.10
CA PRO A 107 17.53 -14.04 6.09
C PRO A 107 16.79 -15.37 6.30
N VAL A 108 15.49 -15.37 6.02
CA VAL A 108 14.62 -16.55 6.06
C VAL A 108 14.03 -16.73 4.66
N GLU A 109 14.21 -17.90 4.07
CA GLU A 109 13.60 -18.23 2.77
C GLU A 109 12.10 -18.52 2.93
N LEU A 110 11.30 -17.93 2.04
CA LEU A 110 9.88 -18.21 1.91
C LEU A 110 9.68 -19.12 0.70
N ASN A 111 9.17 -20.33 0.93
CA ASN A 111 8.80 -21.28 -0.11
C ASN A 111 7.28 -21.34 -0.19
N HIS A 112 6.69 -20.88 -1.30
CA HIS A 112 5.26 -20.90 -1.57
C HIS A 112 5.01 -21.30 -3.02
#